data_AF-A0A8E2JQ07-F1
#
_entry.id   AF-A0A8E2JQ07-F1
#
_cell.length_a   1.000
_cell.length_b   1.000
_cell.length_c   1.000
_cell.angle_alpha   90.00
_cell.angle_beta   90.00
_cell.angle_gamma   90.00
#
_symmetry.space_group_name_H-M   'P 1'
#
loop_
_entity.id
_entity.type
_entity.pdbx_description
1 polymer ?
#
loop_
_entity_poly.entity_id
_entity_poly.type
_entity_poly.pdbx_seq_one_letter_code
_entity_poly.pdbx_strand_id
1 'polypeptide(L)'
;MNGISAGFQALSAGPAQVGLTGAANFVFVSHRLSFTPSSVYSKMLRNASKQLAIVNDFEARRSWLVPRISLLLHMAHASVREHTPEHLLDTLIDPIPFCDPHYDASSVVEALDGHGDVVVWGQGQDSLRLRTLLLGLNINLLKAMEITEASSGNSLFGFEFMDIVTEPGRGTEMRAMSVMRSGRNWLHLSRLVDTIVFCAGLGEAIAPVERKPATCNSLPIGHDYLAAPMSCISHLTKRCGGDLSLPVQSCRVMLSQDRCWTVTGDLFRNCKHDDRSKTNCWEEKDILQNVRKASSGQNLQPAFRPRLPSAGVVVFGQKAARAFWI
;
A
#
# COMPACT_ATOMS: atom_id res chain seq x y z
N MET A 1 -21.77 19.22 1.13
CA MET A 1 -22.77 19.90 0.27
C MET A 1 -22.24 21.28 -0.05
N ASN A 2 -22.02 21.53 -1.35
CA ASN A 2 -21.99 22.83 -2.05
C ASN A 2 -21.52 22.51 -3.48
N GLY A 3 -22.43 22.59 -4.46
CA GLY A 3 -22.10 22.37 -5.87
C GLY A 3 -21.51 23.64 -6.48
N ILE A 4 -20.43 23.50 -7.25
CA ILE A 4 -19.87 24.59 -8.04
C ILE A 4 -20.41 24.44 -9.46
N SER A 5 -21.11 25.47 -9.96
CA SER A 5 -21.52 25.57 -11.35
C SER A 5 -20.52 26.43 -12.11
N ALA A 6 -19.98 25.92 -13.22
CA ALA A 6 -19.20 26.70 -14.17
C ALA A 6 -19.96 26.74 -15.49
N GLY A 7 -20.43 27.92 -15.88
CA GLY A 7 -21.03 28.18 -17.19
C GLY A 7 -20.06 28.96 -18.06
N PHE A 8 -19.82 28.52 -19.30
CA PHE A 8 -19.09 29.30 -20.30
C PHE A 8 -20.10 30.03 -21.19
N GLN A 9 -20.01 31.35 -21.26
CA GLN A 9 -20.76 32.17 -22.22
C GLN A 9 -19.80 32.69 -23.30
N ALA A 10 -19.93 32.18 -24.53
CA ALA A 10 -19.34 32.82 -25.70
C ALA A 10 -20.43 33.67 -26.35
N LEU A 11 -20.35 34.99 -26.18
CA LEU A 11 -21.25 35.94 -26.82
C LEU A 11 -20.61 36.43 -28.13
N SER A 12 -21.05 35.91 -29.28
CA SER A 12 -20.74 36.52 -30.58
C SER A 12 -21.89 37.45 -31.00
N ALA A 13 -21.62 38.75 -31.10
CA ALA A 13 -22.61 39.74 -31.52
C ALA A 13 -23.00 39.56 -33.00
N GLY A 14 -24.28 39.23 -33.25
CA GLY A 14 -24.87 39.14 -34.59
C GLY A 14 -26.32 38.60 -34.50
N PRO A 15 -27.25 39.07 -35.36
CA PRO A 15 -28.69 38.87 -35.14
C PRO A 15 -29.16 37.51 -35.64
N ALA A 16 -28.91 36.46 -34.84
CA ALA A 16 -29.66 35.20 -34.75
C ALA A 16 -28.91 34.27 -33.78
N GLN A 17 -29.17 34.40 -32.47
CA GLN A 17 -28.56 33.53 -31.46
C GLN A 17 -29.54 32.44 -31.04
N VAL A 18 -29.40 31.24 -31.61
CA VAL A 18 -29.86 30.00 -30.97
C VAL A 18 -28.76 29.59 -29.99
N GLY A 19 -28.88 30.05 -28.75
CA GLY A 19 -27.98 29.67 -27.67
C GLY A 19 -28.32 28.28 -27.13
N LEU A 20 -27.45 27.30 -27.39
CA LEU A 20 -27.51 25.99 -26.75
C LEU A 20 -26.79 26.10 -25.39
N THR A 21 -27.53 26.42 -24.33
CA THR A 21 -26.99 26.44 -22.97
C THR A 21 -26.93 25.02 -22.41
N GLY A 22 -25.81 24.35 -22.61
CA GLY A 22 -25.51 23.09 -21.91
C GLY A 22 -24.96 23.37 -20.51
N ALA A 23 -25.79 23.24 -19.48
CA ALA A 23 -25.33 23.21 -18.09
C ALA A 23 -25.10 21.75 -17.67
N ALA A 24 -23.84 21.36 -17.47
CA ALA A 24 -23.50 20.06 -16.90
C ALA A 24 -23.39 20.19 -15.38
N ASN A 25 -24.31 19.57 -14.65
CA ASN A 25 -24.26 19.48 -13.20
C ASN A 25 -23.55 18.19 -12.80
N PHE A 26 -22.35 18.31 -12.23
CA PHE A 26 -21.64 17.19 -11.63
C PHE A 26 -21.93 17.13 -10.13
N VAL A 27 -22.53 16.02 -9.67
CA VAL A 27 -22.73 15.77 -8.24
C VAL A 27 -21.73 14.71 -7.80
N PHE A 28 -20.71 15.12 -7.05
CA PHE A 28 -19.77 14.20 -6.44
C PHE A 28 -20.36 13.65 -5.14
N VAL A 29 -20.87 12.42 -5.18
CA VAL A 29 -21.39 11.73 -3.99
C VAL A 29 -20.31 10.82 -3.43
N SER A 30 -19.61 11.30 -2.40
CA SER A 30 -18.73 10.44 -1.61
C SER A 30 -19.56 9.55 -0.69
N HIS A 31 -19.38 8.24 -0.80
CA HIS A 31 -19.95 7.24 0.11
C HIS A 31 -18.97 6.83 1.21
N ARG A 32 -17.88 7.59 1.40
CA ARG A 32 -16.88 7.34 2.44
C ARG A 32 -17.27 8.05 3.72
N LEU A 33 -17.32 7.30 4.82
CA LEU A 33 -17.40 7.86 6.17
C LEU A 33 -15.99 8.25 6.61
N SER A 34 -15.81 9.53 6.96
CA SER A 34 -14.59 10.02 7.60
C SER A 34 -14.77 10.01 9.11
N PHE A 35 -13.77 9.49 9.82
CA PHE A 35 -13.71 9.53 11.28
C PHE A 35 -12.64 10.52 11.72
N THR A 36 -12.88 11.20 12.85
CA THR A 36 -11.87 12.08 13.44
C THR A 36 -10.62 11.26 13.79
N PRO A 37 -9.43 11.66 13.31
CA PRO A 37 -8.17 11.03 13.70
C PRO A 37 -8.01 11.04 15.22
N SER A 38 -7.43 9.98 15.79
CA SER A 38 -7.17 9.99 17.23
C SER A 38 -6.07 10.99 17.56
N SER A 39 -6.32 11.88 18.51
CA SER A 39 -5.29 12.75 19.11
C SER A 39 -4.44 12.03 20.17
N VAL A 40 -4.80 10.79 20.52
CA VAL A 40 -4.11 10.00 21.55
C VAL A 40 -3.07 9.11 20.86
N TYR A 41 -1.80 9.38 21.15
CA TYR A 41 -0.64 8.71 20.53
C TYR A 41 -0.75 7.18 20.53
N SER A 42 -0.89 6.56 21.70
CA SER A 42 -0.95 5.09 21.83
C SER A 42 -2.15 4.47 21.11
N LYS A 43 -3.29 5.17 21.08
CA LYS A 43 -4.48 4.75 20.31
C LYS A 43 -4.22 4.85 18.81
N MET A 44 -3.54 5.90 18.35
CA MET A 44 -3.13 6.03 16.94
C MET A 44 -2.19 4.89 16.52
N LEU A 45 -1.17 4.55 17.32
CA LEU A 45 -0.27 3.42 17.04
C LEU A 45 -1.04 2.10 16.86
N ARG A 46 -1.93 1.78 17.82
CA ARG A 46 -2.75 0.55 17.80
C ARG A 46 -3.76 0.50 16.66
N ASN A 47 -4.21 1.65 16.17
CA ASN A 47 -5.10 1.72 15.01
C ASN A 47 -4.30 1.55 13.71
N ALA A 48 -3.17 2.25 13.59
CA ALA A 48 -2.29 2.18 12.43
C ALA A 48 -1.70 0.79 12.21
N SER A 49 -1.50 -0.01 13.27
CA SER A 49 -1.04 -1.41 13.15
C SER A 49 -2.09 -2.34 12.52
N LYS A 50 -3.37 -1.96 12.56
CA LYS A 50 -4.49 -2.70 11.93
C LYS A 50 -4.83 -2.17 10.54
N GLN A 51 -4.21 -1.06 10.15
CA GLN A 51 -4.37 -0.43 8.85
C GLN A 51 -3.25 -0.87 7.92
N LEU A 52 -3.53 -0.83 6.62
CA LEU A 52 -2.66 -1.33 5.57
C LEU A 52 -2.40 -0.24 4.55
N ALA A 53 -1.18 -0.22 4.02
CA ALA A 53 -0.77 0.66 2.95
C ALA A 53 -0.17 -0.16 1.81
N ILE A 54 -0.36 0.32 0.57
CA ILE A 54 0.46 -0.11 -0.55
C ILE A 54 1.54 0.94 -0.75
N VAL A 55 2.79 0.50 -0.67
CA VAL A 55 3.96 1.28 -1.10
C VAL A 55 4.36 0.76 -2.47
N ASN A 56 4.32 1.64 -3.47
CA ASN A 56 4.75 1.32 -4.82
C ASN A 56 6.06 2.04 -5.13
N ASP A 57 7.09 1.26 -5.45
CA ASP A 57 8.32 1.76 -6.06
C ASP A 57 8.10 1.81 -7.58
N PHE A 58 7.84 3.02 -8.08
CA PHE A 58 7.46 3.21 -9.49
C PHE A 58 8.65 3.04 -10.43
N GLU A 59 9.87 3.29 -9.94
CA GLU A 59 11.11 3.14 -10.71
C GLU A 59 11.45 1.66 -10.86
N ALA A 60 11.45 0.92 -9.74
CA ALA A 60 11.70 -0.53 -9.77
C ALA A 60 10.49 -1.34 -10.30
N ARG A 61 9.31 -0.71 -10.44
CA ARG A 61 8.05 -1.36 -10.84
C ARG A 61 7.72 -2.53 -9.91
N ARG A 62 7.68 -2.26 -8.61
CA ARG A 62 7.41 -3.23 -7.53
C ARG A 62 6.53 -2.61 -6.46
N SER A 63 5.74 -3.44 -5.78
CA SER A 63 4.85 -2.99 -4.72
C SER A 63 4.93 -3.89 -3.50
N TRP A 64 4.67 -3.30 -2.33
CA TRP A 64 4.54 -4.03 -1.08
C TRP A 64 3.27 -3.60 -0.36
N LEU A 65 2.50 -4.58 0.11
CA LEU A 65 1.45 -4.38 1.09
C LEU A 65 2.10 -4.41 2.48
N VAL A 66 2.01 -3.32 3.23
CA VAL A 66 2.64 -3.17 4.53
C VAL A 66 1.64 -2.68 5.58
N PRO A 67 1.86 -2.93 6.88
CA PRO A 67 1.13 -2.23 7.93
C PRO A 67 1.35 -0.72 7.82
N ARG A 68 0.29 0.05 7.99
CA ARG A 68 0.39 1.52 7.93
C ARG A 68 1.32 2.08 9.00
N ILE A 69 1.42 1.42 10.16
CA ILE A 69 2.38 1.83 11.19
C ILE A 69 3.84 1.68 10.76
N SER A 70 4.18 0.64 9.97
CA SER A 70 5.53 0.48 9.41
C SER A 70 5.84 1.60 8.40
N LEU A 71 4.84 1.99 7.59
CA LEU A 71 4.96 3.15 6.71
C LEU A 71 5.17 4.46 7.52
N LEU A 72 4.40 4.68 8.58
CA LEU A 72 4.57 5.86 9.44
C LEU A 72 5.95 5.93 10.10
N LEU A 73 6.47 4.79 10.58
CA LEU A 73 7.83 4.73 11.11
C LEU A 73 8.86 5.12 10.05
N HIS A 74 8.74 4.55 8.84
CA HIS A 74 9.62 4.88 7.72
C HIS A 74 9.54 6.36 7.32
N MET A 75 8.34 6.93 7.28
CA MET A 75 8.11 8.35 7.03
C MET A 75 8.74 9.24 8.11
N ALA A 76 8.74 8.82 9.38
CA ALA A 76 9.38 9.57 10.46
C ALA A 76 10.91 9.62 10.29
N HIS A 77 11.54 8.47 9.99
CA HIS A 77 12.98 8.43 9.66
C HIS A 77 13.31 9.28 8.42
N ALA A 78 12.49 9.18 7.36
CA ALA A 78 12.67 9.98 6.16
C ALA A 78 12.53 11.49 6.46
N SER A 79 11.56 11.87 7.31
CA SER A 79 11.36 13.25 7.75
C SER A 79 12.58 13.81 8.46
N VAL A 80 13.19 13.03 9.38
CA VAL A 80 14.42 13.46 10.07
C VAL A 80 15.56 13.67 9.09
N ARG A 81 15.79 12.72 8.17
CA ARG A 81 16.85 12.84 7.17
C ARG A 81 16.65 14.05 6.25
N GLU A 82 15.42 14.27 5.78
CA GLU A 82 15.09 15.39 4.89
C GLU A 82 15.30 16.76 5.56
N HIS A 83 14.99 16.87 6.85
CA HIS A 83 15.18 18.12 7.60
C HIS A 83 16.59 18.27 8.19
N THR A 84 17.48 17.30 7.96
CA THR A 84 18.88 17.37 8.38
C THR A 84 19.73 17.96 7.25
N PRO A 85 20.51 19.04 7.48
CA PRO A 85 21.43 19.57 6.49
C PRO A 85 22.40 18.51 5.98
N GLU A 86 22.68 18.52 4.67
CA GLU A 86 23.47 17.47 3.99
C GLU A 86 24.83 17.19 4.67
N HIS A 87 25.54 18.24 5.08
CA HIS A 87 26.84 18.15 5.76
C HIS A 87 26.80 17.49 7.16
N LEU A 88 25.60 17.27 7.72
CA LEU A 88 25.41 16.63 9.03
C LEU A 88 24.90 15.19 8.92
N LEU A 89 24.51 14.72 7.73
CA LEU A 89 23.89 13.40 7.53
C LEU A 89 24.79 12.24 7.97
N ASP A 90 26.10 12.35 7.76
CA ASP A 90 27.07 11.30 8.13
C ASP A 90 27.23 11.15 9.66
N THR A 91 26.92 12.20 10.40
CA THR A 91 26.99 12.26 11.87
C THR A 91 25.62 12.23 12.54
N LEU A 92 24.55 12.08 11.75
CA LEU A 92 23.18 12.14 12.24
C LEU A 92 22.92 10.96 13.19
N ILE A 93 22.59 11.29 14.44
CA ILE A 93 22.00 10.35 15.38
C ILE A 93 20.48 10.50 15.25
N ASP A 94 19.86 9.59 14.51
CA ASP A 94 18.42 9.60 14.30
C ASP A 94 17.69 9.35 15.64
N PRO A 95 16.88 10.30 16.13
CA PRO A 95 16.18 10.18 17.41
C PRO A 95 14.97 9.25 17.32
N ILE A 96 14.53 8.85 16.12
CA ILE A 96 13.38 7.97 15.94
C ILE A 96 13.78 6.54 16.34
N PRO A 97 13.02 5.87 17.22
CA PRO A 97 13.29 4.48 17.58
C PRO A 97 13.27 3.57 16.34
N PHE A 98 14.33 2.80 16.13
CA PHE A 98 14.35 1.78 15.09
C PHE A 98 13.59 0.53 15.53
N CYS A 99 13.02 -0.16 14.55
CA CYS A 99 12.41 -1.47 14.73
C CYS A 99 13.13 -2.48 13.84
N ASP A 100 13.62 -3.57 14.44
CA ASP A 100 14.24 -4.66 13.70
C ASP A 100 13.27 -5.30 12.71
N PRO A 101 13.77 -5.98 11.67
CA PRO A 101 12.92 -6.73 10.73
C PRO A 101 11.96 -7.68 11.47
N HIS A 102 10.67 -7.55 11.16
CA HIS A 102 9.59 -8.25 11.84
C HIS A 102 8.56 -8.76 10.82
N TYR A 103 7.76 -9.75 11.22
CA TYR A 103 6.71 -10.32 10.35
C TYR A 103 5.32 -9.73 10.65
N ASP A 104 5.13 -9.05 11.79
CA ASP A 104 3.87 -8.41 12.17
C ASP A 104 4.04 -7.01 12.79
N ALA A 105 2.98 -6.23 12.72
CA ALA A 105 2.99 -4.82 13.10
C ALA A 105 3.13 -4.55 14.61
N SER A 106 3.03 -5.58 15.46
CA SER A 106 3.07 -5.42 16.92
C SER A 106 4.45 -4.98 17.39
N SER A 107 5.51 -5.49 16.77
CA SER A 107 6.89 -5.09 17.06
C SER A 107 7.13 -3.60 16.81
N VAL A 108 6.48 -3.01 15.80
CA VAL A 108 6.57 -1.57 15.53
C VAL A 108 5.83 -0.77 16.60
N VAL A 109 4.68 -1.26 17.07
CA VAL A 109 3.95 -0.62 18.16
C VAL A 109 4.78 -0.66 19.44
N GLU A 110 5.40 -1.80 19.76
CA GLU A 110 6.26 -1.96 20.93
C GLU A 110 7.50 -1.05 20.87
N ALA A 111 8.13 -0.92 19.70
CA ALA A 111 9.27 -0.02 19.50
C ALA A 111 8.92 1.47 19.69
N LEU A 112 7.67 1.85 19.40
CA LEU A 112 7.20 3.23 19.50
C LEU A 112 6.50 3.54 20.82
N ASP A 113 5.95 2.54 21.52
CA ASP A 113 5.19 2.76 22.74
C ASP A 113 6.09 3.39 23.82
N GLY A 114 5.55 4.34 24.57
CA GLY A 114 6.31 5.13 25.54
C GLY A 114 7.29 6.16 24.98
N HIS A 115 7.59 6.16 23.67
CA HIS A 115 8.57 7.07 23.05
C HIS A 115 7.97 8.38 22.51
N GLY A 116 6.67 8.61 22.73
CA GLY A 116 5.98 9.79 22.18
C GLY A 116 6.54 11.15 22.62
N ASP A 117 7.33 11.21 23.70
CA ASP A 117 7.95 12.43 24.22
C ASP A 117 9.38 12.67 23.75
N VAL A 118 9.95 11.78 22.94
CA VAL A 118 11.26 11.99 22.30
C VAL A 118 11.20 13.26 21.45
N VAL A 119 12.19 14.14 21.64
CA VAL A 119 12.36 15.36 20.84
C VAL A 119 13.02 14.96 19.53
N VAL A 120 12.37 15.28 18.42
CA VAL A 120 12.85 14.99 17.07
C VAL A 120 13.71 16.15 16.55
N TRP A 121 13.21 17.38 16.68
CA TRP A 121 13.95 18.61 16.38
C TRP A 121 13.41 19.79 17.18
N GLY A 122 14.12 20.92 17.11
CA GLY A 122 13.81 22.12 17.88
C GLY A 122 14.30 22.05 19.33
N GLN A 123 14.04 23.10 20.11
CA GLN A 123 14.49 23.21 21.50
C GLN A 123 13.40 23.84 22.38
N GLY A 124 13.38 23.46 23.66
CA GLY A 124 12.48 24.06 24.64
C GLY A 124 11.01 23.95 24.26
N GLN A 125 10.31 25.08 24.21
CA GLN A 125 8.87 25.14 23.86
C GLN A 125 8.60 24.91 22.36
N ASP A 126 9.61 25.12 21.51
CA ASP A 126 9.50 24.93 20.05
C ASP A 126 9.95 23.52 19.62
N SER A 127 10.04 22.58 20.57
CA SER A 127 10.40 21.20 20.28
C SER A 127 9.28 20.47 19.54
N LEU A 128 9.59 19.86 18.39
CA LEU A 128 8.73 18.86 17.80
C LEU A 128 9.01 17.50 18.44
N ARG A 129 7.96 16.89 19.00
CA ARG A 129 8.03 15.56 19.61
C ARG A 129 7.57 14.47 18.65
N LEU A 130 8.05 13.25 18.86
CA LEU A 130 7.71 12.08 18.05
C LEU A 130 6.20 11.87 17.93
N ARG A 131 5.45 12.08 19.02
CA ARG A 131 3.97 12.00 18.99
C ARG A 131 3.36 12.98 17.99
N THR A 132 3.87 14.21 17.94
CA THR A 132 3.32 15.28 17.09
C THR A 132 3.63 14.97 15.64
N LEU A 133 4.87 14.54 15.36
CA LEU A 133 5.29 14.10 14.03
C LEU A 133 4.41 12.94 13.52
N LEU A 134 4.31 11.84 14.26
CA LEU A 134 3.55 10.67 13.82
C LEU A 134 2.04 10.94 13.70
N LEU A 135 1.47 11.77 14.60
CA LEU A 135 0.08 12.21 14.47
C LEU A 135 -0.13 13.05 13.20
N GLY A 136 0.79 13.97 12.89
CA GLY A 136 0.77 14.80 11.68
C GLY A 136 0.84 13.94 10.40
N LEU A 137 1.83 13.07 10.30
CA LEU A 137 1.98 12.15 9.16
C LEU A 137 0.74 11.27 8.98
N ASN A 138 0.16 10.77 10.08
CA ASN A 138 -1.07 10.00 10.04
C ASN A 138 -2.27 10.83 9.53
N ILE A 139 -2.37 12.11 9.90
CA ILE A 139 -3.38 13.03 9.37
C ILE A 139 -3.17 13.23 7.86
N ASN A 140 -1.93 13.37 7.40
CA ASN A 140 -1.63 13.54 5.97
C ASN A 140 -2.03 12.30 5.16
N LEU A 141 -1.75 11.09 5.65
CA LEU A 141 -2.19 9.86 5.01
C LEU A 141 -3.72 9.74 4.95
N LEU A 142 -4.43 10.19 6.00
CA LEU A 142 -5.90 10.19 6.00
C LEU A 142 -6.47 11.18 4.99
N LYS A 143 -5.91 12.39 4.89
CA LYS A 143 -6.27 13.38 3.88
C LYS A 143 -6.02 12.85 2.47
N ALA A 144 -4.85 12.27 2.23
CA ALA A 144 -4.49 11.66 0.95
C ALA A 144 -5.52 10.57 0.56
N MET A 145 -5.89 9.70 1.51
CA MET A 145 -6.88 8.65 1.26
C MET A 145 -8.28 9.19 0.95
N GLU A 146 -8.72 10.28 1.60
CA GLU A 146 -10.03 10.88 1.38
C GLU A 146 -10.23 11.27 -0.10
N ILE A 147 -9.19 11.86 -0.70
CA ILE A 147 -9.20 12.35 -2.08
C ILE A 147 -8.69 11.34 -3.11
N THR A 148 -8.09 10.22 -2.67
CA THR A 148 -7.59 9.18 -3.59
C THR A 148 -8.74 8.53 -4.36
N GLU A 149 -8.67 8.60 -5.68
CA GLU A 149 -9.58 7.93 -6.59
C GLU A 149 -9.46 6.39 -6.54
N ALA A 150 -10.57 5.71 -6.84
CA ALA A 150 -10.56 4.25 -6.89
C ALA A 150 -9.73 3.76 -8.09
N SER A 151 -8.67 3.01 -7.83
CA SER A 151 -7.88 2.37 -8.89
C SER A 151 -8.74 1.46 -9.75
N SER A 152 -8.60 1.57 -11.06
CA SER A 152 -9.42 0.83 -12.03
C SER A 152 -8.67 0.64 -13.36
N GLY A 153 -9.10 -0.34 -14.16
CA GLY A 153 -8.43 -0.68 -15.41
C GLY A 153 -6.97 -1.08 -15.18
N ASN A 154 -6.05 -0.22 -15.60
CA ASN A 154 -4.62 -0.34 -15.38
C ASN A 154 -4.03 0.85 -14.60
N SER A 155 -4.84 1.69 -13.98
CA SER A 155 -4.38 2.88 -13.28
C SER A 155 -4.44 2.67 -11.76
N LEU A 156 -3.29 2.85 -11.11
CA LEU A 156 -3.15 2.97 -9.66
C LEU A 156 -3.11 4.46 -9.30
N PHE A 157 -3.84 4.86 -8.28
CA PHE A 157 -3.88 6.25 -7.81
C PHE A 157 -3.39 6.33 -6.37
N GLY A 158 -2.72 7.44 -6.04
CA GLY A 158 -2.07 7.66 -4.75
C GLY A 158 -1.27 8.95 -4.75
N PHE A 159 -0.38 9.11 -3.77
CA PHE A 159 0.41 10.33 -3.58
C PHE A 159 1.90 10.01 -3.46
N GLU A 160 2.75 10.96 -3.82
CA GLU A 160 4.19 10.82 -3.64
C GLU A 160 4.56 10.79 -2.16
N PHE A 161 5.40 9.83 -1.78
CA PHE A 161 5.81 9.60 -0.40
C PHE A 161 6.40 10.86 0.22
N MET A 162 7.32 11.53 -0.47
CA MET A 162 7.98 12.73 0.04
C MET A 162 7.01 13.90 0.17
N ASP A 163 6.03 14.05 -0.73
CA ASP A 163 5.03 15.12 -0.62
C ASP A 163 4.18 14.97 0.67
N ILE A 164 3.91 13.74 1.11
CA ILE A 164 3.20 13.48 2.37
C ILE A 164 4.10 13.75 3.58
N VAL A 165 5.41 13.49 3.45
CA VAL A 165 6.41 13.68 4.51
C VAL A 165 6.74 15.16 4.73
N THR A 166 6.89 15.94 3.65
CA THR A 166 7.35 17.34 3.71
C THR A 166 6.22 18.35 3.75
N GLU A 167 4.99 17.95 3.42
CA GLU A 167 3.81 18.83 3.38
C GLU A 167 4.08 20.14 2.61
N PRO A 168 4.44 20.07 1.32
CA PRO A 168 4.81 21.26 0.56
C PRO A 168 3.68 22.29 0.63
N GLY A 169 4.00 23.53 1.00
CA GLY A 169 2.98 24.57 1.27
C GLY A 169 2.04 24.90 0.11
N ARG A 170 2.39 24.48 -1.12
CA ARG A 170 1.52 24.59 -2.31
C ARG A 170 0.48 23.47 -2.44
N GLY A 171 0.52 22.48 -1.54
CA GLY A 171 -0.22 21.22 -1.67
C GLY A 171 0.48 20.17 -2.53
N THR A 172 -0.16 19.02 -2.67
CA THR A 172 0.32 17.87 -3.47
C THR A 172 -0.77 17.44 -4.45
N GLU A 173 -0.36 16.97 -5.61
CA GLU A 173 -1.27 16.41 -6.62
C GLU A 173 -1.39 14.89 -6.47
N MET A 174 -2.58 14.36 -6.76
CA MET A 174 -2.77 12.92 -6.86
C MET A 174 -2.04 12.42 -8.10
N ARG A 175 -1.25 11.36 -7.94
CA ARG A 175 -0.58 10.70 -9.05
C ARG A 175 -1.36 9.50 -9.55
N ALA A 176 -1.25 9.27 -10.86
CA ALA A 176 -1.77 8.11 -11.54
C ALA A 176 -0.61 7.34 -12.18
N MET A 177 -0.44 6.07 -11.83
CA MET A 177 0.55 5.19 -12.43
C MET A 177 -0.13 4.11 -13.27
N SER A 178 0.37 3.90 -14.50
CA SER A 178 -0.04 2.77 -15.32
C SER A 178 0.65 1.47 -14.87
N VAL A 179 -0.14 0.50 -14.42
CA VAL A 179 0.27 -0.85 -14.04
C VAL A 179 0.26 -1.77 -15.27
N MET A 180 1.37 -2.47 -15.47
CA MET A 180 1.54 -3.47 -16.51
C MET A 180 0.53 -4.60 -16.36
N ARG A 181 0.31 -5.32 -17.47
CA ARG A 181 -0.56 -6.50 -17.45
C ARG A 181 -0.18 -7.46 -16.32
N SER A 182 1.10 -7.65 -16.04
CA SER A 182 1.62 -8.50 -14.97
C SER A 182 1.17 -8.12 -13.56
N GLY A 183 0.86 -6.84 -13.28
CA GLY A 183 0.39 -6.37 -11.98
C GLY A 183 -1.12 -6.07 -11.88
N ARG A 184 -1.86 -6.15 -13.00
CA ARG A 184 -3.29 -5.73 -13.01
C ARG A 184 -4.18 -6.50 -12.04
N ASN A 185 -3.84 -7.74 -11.72
CA ASN A 185 -4.66 -8.62 -10.90
C ASN A 185 -4.71 -8.20 -9.43
N TRP A 186 -3.66 -7.58 -8.88
CA TRP A 186 -3.65 -7.13 -7.50
C TRP A 186 -4.21 -5.73 -7.31
N LEU A 187 -4.50 -4.98 -8.38
CA LEU A 187 -5.23 -3.69 -8.29
C LEU A 187 -6.56 -3.82 -7.53
N HIS A 188 -7.13 -5.03 -7.46
CA HIS A 188 -8.28 -5.28 -6.60
C HIS A 188 -8.01 -5.10 -5.11
N LEU A 189 -6.76 -5.31 -4.65
CA LEU A 189 -6.31 -5.05 -3.28
C LEU A 189 -6.22 -3.56 -2.98
N SER A 190 -5.91 -2.71 -3.98
CA SER A 190 -5.76 -1.26 -3.74
C SER A 190 -7.07 -0.61 -3.25
N ARG A 191 -8.21 -1.25 -3.47
CA ARG A 191 -9.52 -0.83 -2.97
C ARG A 191 -9.80 -1.26 -1.52
N LEU A 192 -8.97 -2.12 -0.96
CA LEU A 192 -9.15 -2.71 0.37
C LEU A 192 -8.18 -2.12 1.41
N VAL A 193 -7.17 -1.39 0.95
CA VAL A 193 -6.15 -0.75 1.79
C VAL A 193 -6.55 0.67 2.17
N ASP A 194 -5.88 1.20 3.19
CA ASP A 194 -6.20 2.49 3.78
C ASP A 194 -5.35 3.63 3.22
N THR A 195 -4.26 3.34 2.49
CA THR A 195 -3.44 4.35 1.82
C THR A 195 -2.61 3.73 0.68
N ILE A 196 -2.31 4.52 -0.35
CA ILE A 196 -1.43 4.16 -1.46
C ILE A 196 -0.41 5.29 -1.63
N VAL A 197 0.88 4.95 -1.56
CA VAL A 197 1.98 5.90 -1.71
C VAL A 197 2.94 5.45 -2.80
N PHE A 198 3.47 6.40 -3.54
CA PHE A 198 4.48 6.23 -4.58
C PHE A 198 5.84 6.67 -4.07
N CYS A 199 6.89 5.93 -4.41
CA CYS A 199 8.27 6.28 -4.09
C CYS A 199 9.20 5.76 -5.19
N ALA A 200 10.47 6.14 -5.11
CA ALA A 200 11.53 5.60 -5.95
C ALA A 200 12.68 5.12 -5.07
N GLY A 201 13.27 3.98 -5.42
CA GLY A 201 14.48 3.49 -4.77
C GLY A 201 14.28 3.02 -3.32
N LEU A 202 13.11 2.45 -2.99
CA LEU A 202 12.85 1.95 -1.63
C LEU A 202 13.75 0.77 -1.26
N GLY A 203 14.21 0.01 -2.26
CA GLY A 203 14.97 -1.22 -2.06
C GLY A 203 14.06 -2.40 -1.70
N GLU A 204 14.52 -3.26 -0.79
CA GLU A 204 13.75 -4.43 -0.34
C GLU A 204 12.98 -4.10 0.95
N ALA A 205 11.70 -3.74 0.83
CA ALA A 205 10.85 -3.50 2.00
C ALA A 205 10.46 -4.80 2.73
N ILE A 206 10.44 -5.93 2.02
CA ILE A 206 10.16 -7.25 2.56
C ILE A 206 11.25 -8.19 2.08
N ALA A 207 11.90 -8.89 3.01
CA ALA A 207 12.97 -9.83 2.72
C ALA A 207 12.82 -11.10 3.58
N PRO A 208 13.34 -12.25 3.13
CA PRO A 208 13.39 -13.45 3.95
C PRO A 208 14.32 -13.26 5.16
N VAL A 209 13.95 -13.90 6.28
CA VAL A 209 14.75 -13.90 7.53
C VAL A 209 16.12 -14.53 7.28
N GLU A 210 16.14 -15.68 6.61
CA GLU A 210 17.38 -16.34 6.18
C GLU A 210 17.77 -15.87 4.78
N ARG A 211 18.80 -15.02 4.70
CA ARG A 211 19.35 -14.52 3.44
C ARG A 211 20.39 -15.48 2.87
N LYS A 212 19.99 -16.71 2.55
CA LYS A 212 20.82 -17.55 1.68
C LYS A 212 20.84 -16.91 0.31
N PRO A 213 22.00 -16.61 -0.29
CA PRO A 213 22.01 -15.83 -1.51
C PRO A 213 21.37 -16.67 -2.62
N ALA A 214 20.26 -16.13 -3.14
CA ALA A 214 19.44 -16.72 -4.17
C ALA A 214 18.64 -15.59 -4.83
N THR A 215 18.52 -15.65 -6.15
CA THR A 215 17.73 -14.70 -6.95
C THR A 215 16.22 -14.73 -6.62
N CYS A 216 15.78 -15.73 -5.85
CA CYS A 216 14.39 -15.91 -5.43
C CYS A 216 14.00 -15.06 -4.21
N ASN A 217 14.97 -14.47 -3.52
CA ASN A 217 14.74 -13.77 -2.25
C ASN A 217 14.23 -12.33 -2.42
N SER A 218 14.30 -11.81 -3.63
CA SER A 218 13.90 -10.45 -3.95
C SER A 218 12.77 -10.46 -4.93
N LEU A 219 11.83 -9.53 -4.75
CA LEU A 219 10.72 -9.37 -5.67
C LEU A 219 11.26 -8.89 -7.05
N PRO A 220 10.88 -9.53 -8.17
CA PRO A 220 11.39 -9.17 -9.49
C PRO A 220 11.09 -7.72 -9.88
N ILE A 221 12.11 -7.02 -10.35
CA ILE A 221 12.04 -5.64 -10.87
C ILE A 221 11.36 -5.65 -12.25
N GLY A 222 10.60 -4.62 -12.58
CA GLY A 222 10.04 -4.43 -13.93
C GLY A 222 8.71 -5.15 -14.18
N HIS A 223 8.07 -5.71 -13.15
CA HIS A 223 6.90 -6.57 -13.32
C HIS A 223 5.61 -6.07 -12.67
N ASP A 224 5.66 -5.01 -11.86
CA ASP A 224 4.58 -4.56 -10.98
C ASP A 224 4.00 -5.70 -10.16
N TYR A 225 4.84 -6.55 -9.58
CA TYR A 225 4.35 -7.54 -8.62
C TYR A 225 4.10 -6.86 -7.27
N LEU A 226 3.15 -7.41 -6.50
CA LEU A 226 2.88 -6.97 -5.15
C LEU A 226 3.19 -8.08 -4.16
N ALA A 227 4.15 -7.85 -3.27
CA ALA A 227 4.43 -8.73 -2.15
C ALA A 227 3.54 -8.36 -0.95
N ALA A 228 2.93 -9.35 -0.31
CA ALA A 228 2.04 -9.16 0.82
C ALA A 228 2.36 -10.17 1.94
N PRO A 229 2.73 -9.70 3.15
CA PRO A 229 2.85 -10.56 4.32
C PRO A 229 1.52 -11.24 4.66
N MET A 230 1.58 -12.48 5.13
CA MET A 230 0.40 -13.20 5.62
C MET A 230 -0.31 -12.48 6.76
N SER A 231 0.42 -11.72 7.58
CA SER A 231 -0.16 -10.85 8.62
C SER A 231 -1.08 -9.77 8.03
N CYS A 232 -0.69 -9.14 6.91
CA CYS A 232 -1.53 -8.17 6.19
C CYS A 232 -2.75 -8.84 5.54
N ILE A 233 -2.59 -10.02 4.93
CA ILE A 233 -3.71 -10.77 4.35
C ILE A 233 -4.70 -11.20 5.44
N SER A 234 -4.21 -11.64 6.60
CA SER A 234 -5.02 -11.94 7.78
C SER A 234 -5.82 -10.71 8.24
N HIS A 235 -5.23 -9.52 8.24
CA HIS A 235 -5.95 -8.29 8.54
C HIS A 235 -7.08 -7.99 7.55
N LEU A 236 -6.87 -8.18 6.24
CA LEU A 236 -7.93 -8.03 5.24
C LEU A 236 -9.08 -9.01 5.49
N THR A 237 -8.76 -10.28 5.71
CA THR A 237 -9.76 -11.32 5.98
C THR A 237 -10.53 -11.08 7.28
N LYS A 238 -9.86 -10.60 8.34
CA LYS A 238 -10.51 -10.22 9.61
C LYS A 238 -11.52 -9.08 9.44
N ARG A 239 -11.29 -8.12 8.55
CA ARG A 239 -12.23 -7.01 8.29
C ARG A 239 -13.58 -7.48 7.75
N CYS A 240 -13.63 -8.62 7.07
CA CYS A 240 -14.87 -9.23 6.60
C CYS A 240 -15.33 -10.41 7.46
N GLY A 241 -14.83 -10.54 8.70
CA GLY A 241 -15.25 -11.58 9.66
C GLY A 241 -14.63 -12.96 9.42
N GLY A 242 -13.64 -13.09 8.53
CA GLY A 242 -12.91 -14.33 8.35
C GLY A 242 -11.74 -14.47 9.34
N ASP A 243 -11.20 -15.68 9.46
CA ASP A 243 -10.01 -15.95 10.25
C ASP A 243 -9.10 -16.98 9.56
N LEU A 244 -7.86 -16.58 9.28
CA LEU A 244 -6.85 -17.45 8.67
C LEU A 244 -6.12 -18.33 9.70
N SER A 245 -6.34 -18.11 11.01
CA SER A 245 -5.82 -18.99 12.06
C SER A 245 -6.58 -20.32 12.09
N LEU A 246 -7.82 -20.33 11.61
CA LEU A 246 -8.63 -21.53 11.50
C LEU A 246 -8.31 -22.27 10.20
N PRO A 247 -8.39 -23.62 10.19
CA PRO A 247 -8.18 -24.40 8.98
C PRO A 247 -9.09 -23.91 7.85
N VAL A 248 -8.48 -23.44 6.75
CA VAL A 248 -9.27 -22.93 5.62
C VAL A 248 -10.04 -24.09 5.01
N GLN A 249 -11.36 -24.01 5.04
CA GLN A 249 -12.25 -25.06 4.52
C GLN A 249 -12.28 -25.07 2.98
N SER A 250 -11.68 -24.05 2.35
CA SER A 250 -11.64 -23.83 0.90
C SER A 250 -10.26 -23.33 0.46
N CYS A 251 -9.90 -23.54 -0.80
CA CYS A 251 -8.76 -22.83 -1.42
C CYS A 251 -9.06 -21.34 -1.67
N ARG A 252 -10.29 -20.89 -1.40
CA ARG A 252 -10.74 -19.51 -1.58
C ARG A 252 -10.74 -18.76 -0.26
N VAL A 253 -9.90 -17.74 -0.17
CA VAL A 253 -9.79 -16.80 0.95
C VAL A 253 -10.56 -15.54 0.61
N MET A 254 -11.57 -15.19 1.41
CA MET A 254 -12.27 -13.92 1.27
C MET A 254 -11.40 -12.78 1.83
N LEU A 255 -11.25 -11.72 1.03
CA LEU A 255 -10.50 -10.51 1.40
C LEU A 255 -11.43 -9.32 1.64
N SER A 256 -12.63 -9.37 1.06
CA SER A 256 -13.75 -8.45 1.28
C SER A 256 -15.05 -9.19 0.97
N GLN A 257 -16.20 -8.52 1.07
CA GLN A 257 -17.49 -9.09 0.66
C GLN A 257 -17.53 -9.52 -0.83
N ASP A 258 -16.78 -8.82 -1.68
CA ASP A 258 -16.82 -8.98 -3.14
C ASP A 258 -15.47 -9.34 -3.77
N ARG A 259 -14.45 -9.64 -2.97
CA ARG A 259 -13.11 -10.05 -3.44
C ARG A 259 -12.61 -11.29 -2.72
N CYS A 260 -12.01 -12.17 -3.49
CA CYS A 260 -11.35 -13.35 -2.97
C CYS A 260 -10.00 -13.59 -3.64
N TRP A 261 -9.09 -14.16 -2.87
CA TRP A 261 -7.88 -14.79 -3.36
C TRP A 261 -8.11 -16.29 -3.45
N THR A 262 -7.80 -16.89 -4.60
CA THR A 262 -7.76 -18.35 -4.76
C THR A 262 -6.31 -18.79 -4.64
N VAL A 263 -6.03 -19.58 -3.60
CA VAL A 263 -4.71 -20.17 -3.36
C VAL A 263 -4.44 -21.20 -4.43
N THR A 264 -3.32 -21.07 -5.14
CA THR A 264 -2.86 -22.03 -6.15
C THR A 264 -1.46 -22.54 -5.82
N GLY A 265 -1.22 -23.82 -6.07
CA GLY A 265 0.09 -24.45 -5.86
C GLY A 265 0.53 -24.51 -4.39
N ASP A 266 1.83 -24.76 -4.21
CA ASP A 266 2.50 -24.84 -2.92
C ASP A 266 3.41 -23.62 -2.73
N LEU A 267 2.86 -22.57 -2.11
CA LEU A 267 3.47 -21.22 -2.05
C LEU A 267 4.61 -21.10 -1.03
N PHE A 268 4.58 -21.92 0.01
CA PHE A 268 5.49 -21.81 1.15
C PHE A 268 6.53 -22.92 1.16
N ARG A 269 6.70 -23.58 0.01
CA ARG A 269 7.76 -24.57 -0.17
C ARG A 269 9.13 -23.91 -0.09
N ASN A 270 10.07 -24.62 0.52
CA ASN A 270 11.46 -24.17 0.54
C ASN A 270 12.03 -24.10 -0.88
N CYS A 271 12.60 -22.94 -1.20
CA CYS A 271 13.36 -22.75 -2.42
C CYS A 271 14.60 -23.68 -2.42
N LYS A 272 14.86 -24.35 -3.54
CA LYS A 272 16.07 -25.16 -3.77
C LYS A 272 17.10 -24.48 -4.66
N HIS A 273 16.82 -23.25 -5.09
CA HIS A 273 17.73 -22.47 -5.94
C HIS A 273 18.80 -21.78 -5.08
N ASP A 274 19.98 -21.66 -5.66
CA ASP A 274 21.13 -20.89 -5.18
C ASP A 274 21.54 -19.85 -6.24
N ASP A 275 22.59 -19.07 -5.97
CA ASP A 275 23.11 -18.07 -6.92
C ASP A 275 23.59 -18.64 -8.27
N ARG A 276 23.86 -19.95 -8.34
CA ARG A 276 24.34 -20.63 -9.55
C ARG A 276 23.20 -21.22 -10.38
N SER A 277 21.99 -21.20 -9.85
CA SER A 277 20.82 -21.78 -10.49
C SER A 277 20.45 -20.98 -11.74
N LYS A 278 20.26 -21.68 -12.87
CA LYS A 278 19.85 -21.07 -14.15
C LYS A 278 18.38 -20.69 -14.19
N THR A 279 17.59 -21.26 -13.29
CA THR A 279 16.16 -21.03 -13.12
C THR A 279 15.91 -20.45 -11.75
N ASN A 280 14.75 -19.85 -11.55
CA ASN A 280 14.33 -19.30 -10.26
C ASN A 280 12.85 -19.58 -10.00
N CYS A 281 12.40 -19.35 -8.77
CA CYS A 281 11.02 -19.60 -8.38
C CYS A 281 10.00 -18.75 -9.16
N TRP A 282 10.40 -17.59 -9.69
CA TRP A 282 9.53 -16.69 -10.45
C TRP A 282 9.14 -17.26 -11.83
N GLU A 283 9.86 -18.26 -12.32
CA GLU A 283 9.55 -19.00 -13.54
C GLU A 283 8.49 -20.09 -13.34
N GLU A 284 8.03 -20.32 -12.11
CA GLU A 284 7.01 -21.31 -11.79
C GLU A 284 5.60 -20.74 -12.02
N LYS A 285 4.64 -21.57 -12.46
CA LYS A 285 3.30 -21.08 -12.82
C LYS A 285 2.49 -20.66 -11.60
N ASP A 286 2.69 -21.33 -10.47
CA ASP A 286 1.78 -21.23 -9.33
C ASP A 286 2.28 -20.29 -8.23
N ILE A 287 3.49 -19.73 -8.32
CA ILE A 287 4.01 -18.81 -7.29
C ILE A 287 3.26 -17.48 -7.27
N LEU A 288 2.77 -17.03 -8.43
CA LEU A 288 2.06 -15.75 -8.57
C LEU A 288 0.57 -15.93 -8.32
N GLN A 289 0.08 -15.24 -7.30
CA GLN A 289 -1.29 -15.32 -6.84
C GLN A 289 -2.18 -14.25 -7.47
N ASN A 290 -3.49 -14.52 -7.50
CA ASN A 290 -4.48 -13.65 -8.14
C ASN A 290 -5.63 -13.31 -7.19
N VAL A 291 -6.04 -12.04 -7.21
CA VAL A 291 -7.28 -11.59 -6.57
C VAL A 291 -8.35 -11.43 -7.65
N ARG A 292 -9.57 -11.87 -7.35
CA ARG A 292 -10.71 -11.82 -8.27
C ARG A 292 -11.94 -11.27 -7.57
N LYS A 293 -12.91 -10.83 -8.37
CA LYS A 293 -14.26 -10.59 -7.85
C LYS A 293 -14.84 -11.92 -7.37
N ALA A 294 -15.42 -11.90 -6.17
CA ALA A 294 -16.16 -13.03 -5.64
C ALA A 294 -17.42 -13.24 -6.50
N SER A 295 -17.46 -14.29 -7.31
CA SER A 295 -18.70 -14.71 -7.96
C SER A 295 -19.55 -15.49 -6.96
N SER A 296 -20.84 -15.14 -6.91
CA SER A 296 -21.88 -15.96 -6.28
C SER A 296 -22.13 -17.15 -7.21
N GLY A 297 -21.74 -18.37 -6.80
CA GLY A 297 -22.19 -19.59 -7.51
C GLY A 297 -21.14 -20.63 -7.90
N GLN A 298 -19.84 -20.43 -7.72
CA GLN A 298 -18.88 -21.53 -7.94
C GLN A 298 -18.65 -22.32 -6.65
N ASN A 299 -19.54 -23.28 -6.39
CA ASN A 299 -19.31 -24.43 -5.51
C ASN A 299 -18.29 -25.37 -6.18
N LEU A 300 -17.04 -24.93 -6.26
CA LEU A 300 -15.94 -25.86 -6.51
C LEU A 300 -15.58 -26.46 -5.15
N GLN A 301 -16.04 -27.69 -4.88
CA GLN A 301 -15.44 -28.50 -3.82
C GLN A 301 -13.95 -28.61 -4.15
N PRO A 302 -13.05 -28.11 -3.29
CA PRO A 302 -11.64 -28.18 -3.61
C PRO A 302 -11.12 -29.58 -3.27
N ALA A 303 -10.45 -30.21 -4.24
CA ALA A 303 -9.64 -31.41 -4.00
C ALA A 303 -8.43 -31.14 -3.08
N PHE A 304 -8.13 -29.85 -2.82
CA PHE A 304 -6.95 -29.38 -2.12
C PHE A 304 -7.32 -28.40 -1.00
N ARG A 305 -6.89 -28.70 0.24
CA ARG A 305 -7.02 -27.81 1.39
C ARG A 305 -5.64 -27.29 1.78
N PRO A 306 -5.26 -26.07 1.35
CA PRO A 306 -3.96 -25.51 1.72
C PRO A 306 -3.92 -25.25 3.23
N ARG A 307 -2.83 -25.68 3.88
CA ARG A 307 -2.48 -25.16 5.21
C ARG A 307 -1.73 -23.86 5.01
N LEU A 308 -2.38 -22.73 5.27
CA LEU A 308 -1.74 -21.43 5.21
C LEU A 308 -0.97 -21.18 6.52
N PRO A 309 0.31 -20.81 6.45
CA PRO A 309 1.07 -20.44 7.63
C PRO A 309 0.62 -19.08 8.17
N SER A 310 0.88 -18.84 9.46
CA SER A 310 0.65 -17.54 10.11
C SER A 310 1.65 -16.47 9.65
N ALA A 311 2.84 -16.89 9.20
CA ALA A 311 3.92 -16.04 8.74
C ALA A 311 4.37 -16.45 7.31
N GLY A 312 4.96 -15.50 6.59
CA GLY A 312 5.38 -15.68 5.21
C GLY A 312 4.84 -14.58 4.30
N VAL A 313 5.18 -14.65 3.02
CA VAL A 313 4.85 -13.63 2.03
C VAL A 313 4.19 -14.29 0.83
N VAL A 314 3.11 -13.68 0.36
CA VAL A 314 2.41 -14.06 -0.86
C VAL A 314 2.70 -13.00 -1.91
N VAL A 315 3.01 -13.41 -3.13
CA VAL A 315 3.23 -12.48 -4.24
C VAL A 315 2.05 -12.53 -5.19
N PHE A 316 1.43 -11.37 -5.39
CA PHE A 316 0.35 -11.21 -6.34
C PHE A 316 0.87 -10.66 -7.67
N GLY A 317 0.49 -11.34 -8.73
CA GLY A 317 0.88 -10.97 -10.09
C GLY A 317 0.39 -12.00 -11.09
N GLN A 318 0.71 -11.76 -12.36
CA GLN A 318 0.61 -12.75 -13.40
C GLN A 318 1.79 -12.64 -14.34
N LYS A 319 2.14 -13.74 -15.00
CA LYS A 319 3.15 -13.68 -16.04
C LYS A 319 2.62 -12.88 -17.22
N ALA A 320 3.48 -12.03 -17.78
CA ALA A 320 3.20 -11.47 -19.09
C ALA A 320 3.07 -12.65 -20.06
N ALA A 321 1.94 -12.73 -20.79
CA ALA A 321 1.87 -13.64 -21.92
C ALA A 321 3.04 -13.29 -22.85
N ARG A 322 3.86 -14.28 -23.24
CA ARG A 322 4.87 -14.07 -24.28
C ARG A 322 4.16 -13.42 -25.46
N ALA A 323 4.55 -12.20 -25.81
CA ALA A 323 4.19 -11.63 -27.08
C ALA A 323 4.86 -12.53 -28.13
N PHE A 324 4.08 -13.39 -28.76
CA PHE A 324 4.51 -14.02 -29.99
C PHE A 324 4.54 -12.90 -31.02
N TRP A 325 5.73 -12.32 -31.22
CA TRP A 325 6.00 -11.59 -32.44
C TRP A 325 6.06 -12.64 -33.55
N ILE A 326 5.09 -12.57 -34.48
CA ILE A 326 5.14 -13.26 -35.77
C ILE A 326 5.94 -12.37 -36.71
#